data_AF-A0A1W2FCP9-F1
#
_entry.id   AF-A0A1W2FCP9-F1
#
_cell.length_a   1.000
_cell.length_b   1.000
_cell.length_c   1.000
_cell.angle_alpha   90.00
_cell.angle_beta   90.00
_cell.angle_gamma   90.00
#
_symmetry.space_group_name_H-M   'P 1'
#
loop_
_entity.id
_entity.type
_entity.pdbx_description
1 polymer ?
#
loop_
_entity_poly.entity_id
_entity_poly.type
_entity_poly.pdbx_seq_one_letter_code
_entity_poly.pdbx_strand_id
1 'polypeptide(L)'
;MRVALLLVRFAAAVVGDERCREQWEADVVGARELGMSPFGVAVGAVRAAVVIPSKGAAVAGIGPLGIALKHAGTSRGRVLAIAVVSALMVLGGLALLFA
;
A
#
# COMPACT_ATOMS: atom_id res chain seq x y z
N MET A 1 6.83 22.66 4.60
CA MET A 1 5.38 22.81 4.37
C MET A 1 4.95 22.42 2.96
N ARG A 2 5.40 23.12 1.90
CA ARG A 2 5.02 22.81 0.50
C ARG A 2 5.31 21.36 0.09
N VAL A 3 6.47 20.83 0.47
CA VAL A 3 6.86 19.43 0.20
C VAL A 3 5.95 18.43 0.91
N ALA A 4 5.56 18.70 2.16
CA ALA A 4 4.67 17.81 2.92
C ALA A 4 3.27 17.74 2.29
N LEU A 5 2.74 18.88 1.83
CA LEU A 5 1.46 18.93 1.12
C LEU A 5 1.52 18.21 -0.24
N LEU A 6 2.63 18.34 -0.98
CA LEU A 6 2.83 17.61 -2.24
C LEU A 6 2.85 16.09 -2.02
N LEU A 7 3.51 15.62 -0.96
CA LEU A 7 3.53 14.20 -0.60
C LEU A 7 2.13 13.69 -0.26
N VAL A 8 1.34 14.46 0.50
CA VAL A 8 -0.04 14.10 0.82
C VAL A 8 -0.94 14.07 -0.42
N ARG A 9 -0.82 15.05 -1.31
CA ARG A 9 -1.56 15.09 -2.57
C ARG A 9 -1.25 13.89 -3.47
N PHE A 10 0.03 13.54 -3.56
CA PHE A 10 0.46 12.34 -4.27
C PHE A 10 -0.15 11.08 -3.64
N ALA A 11 -0.05 10.94 -2.31
CA ALA A 11 -0.62 9.79 -1.60
C ALA A 11 -2.14 9.67 -1.80
N ALA A 12 -2.87 10.78 -1.72
CA ALA A 12 -4.32 10.79 -1.91
C ALA A 12 -4.71 10.49 -3.36
N ALA A 13 -3.93 10.98 -4.34
CA ALA A 13 -4.12 10.63 -5.75
C ALA A 13 -3.90 9.13 -6.02
N VAL A 14 -2.95 8.49 -5.32
CA VAL A 14 -2.74 7.03 -5.40
C VAL A 14 -3.93 6.24 -4.83
N VAL A 15 -4.56 6.73 -3.75
CA VAL A 15 -5.77 6.11 -3.18
C VAL A 15 -7.00 6.36 -4.08
N GLY A 16 -7.02 7.47 -4.83
CA GLY A 16 -8.14 7.86 -5.69
C GLY A 16 -9.38 8.30 -4.91
N ASP A 17 -9.22 8.71 -3.65
CA ASP A 17 -10.31 9.18 -2.78
C ASP A 17 -10.03 10.63 -2.33
N GLU A 18 -10.84 11.56 -2.83
CA GLU A 18 -10.70 13.00 -2.55
C GLU A 18 -10.87 13.32 -1.06
N ARG A 19 -11.63 12.48 -0.33
CA ARG A 19 -11.84 12.63 1.12
C ARG A 19 -10.55 12.39 1.90
N CYS A 20 -9.72 11.45 1.45
CA CYS A 20 -8.40 11.21 2.05
C CYS A 20 -7.48 12.41 1.86
N ARG A 21 -7.58 13.10 0.71
CA ARG A 21 -6.81 14.32 0.45
C ARG A 21 -7.15 15.41 1.47
N GLU A 22 -8.43 15.71 1.63
CA GLU A 22 -8.90 16.77 2.54
C GLU A 22 -8.49 16.50 3.99
N GLN A 23 -8.66 15.25 4.44
CA GLN A 23 -8.30 14.85 5.80
C GLN A 23 -6.79 14.95 6.04
N TRP A 24 -5.97 14.41 5.15
CA TRP A 24 -4.52 14.41 5.33
C TRP A 24 -3.89 15.79 5.16
N GLU A 25 -4.45 16.65 4.30
CA GLU A 25 -4.00 18.05 4.22
C GLU A 25 -4.30 18.80 5.53
N ALA A 26 -5.49 18.59 6.11
CA ALA A 26 -5.84 19.15 7.43
C ALA A 26 -4.90 18.63 8.53
N ASP A 27 -4.56 17.34 8.53
CA ASP A 27 -3.64 16.75 9.50
C ASP A 27 -2.23 17.35 9.41
N VAL A 28 -1.72 17.64 8.20
CA VAL A 28 -0.41 18.29 8.00
C VAL A 28 -0.43 19.74 8.50
N VAL A 29 -1.52 20.45 8.29
CA VAL A 29 -1.70 21.82 8.80
C VAL A 29 -1.79 21.80 10.33
N GLY A 30 -2.63 20.93 10.89
CA GLY A 30 -2.81 20.78 12.33
C GLY A 30 -1.53 20.34 13.04
N ALA A 31 -0.73 19.46 12.44
CA ALA A 31 0.56 19.06 13.01
C ALA A 31 1.51 20.25 13.19
N ARG A 32 1.53 21.20 12.24
CA ARG A 32 2.34 22.41 12.39
C ARG A 32 1.82 23.31 13.50
N GLU A 33 0.51 23.49 13.59
CA GLU A 33 -0.11 24.32 14.63
C GLU A 33 0.16 23.78 16.03
N LEU A 34 0.27 22.46 16.16
CA LEU A 34 0.62 21.76 17.41
C LEU A 34 2.13 21.65 17.65
N GLY A 35 2.98 22.30 16.83
CA GLY A 35 4.44 22.24 16.96
C GLY A 35 5.06 20.88 16.61
N MET A 36 4.28 19.97 16.03
CA MET A 36 4.73 18.66 15.56
C MET A 36 5.31 18.76 14.14
N SER A 37 6.08 17.73 13.73
CA SER A 37 6.67 17.69 12.40
C SER A 37 5.62 17.39 11.32
N PRO A 38 5.32 18.33 10.41
CA PRO A 38 4.34 18.10 9.33
C PRO A 38 4.83 17.05 8.32
N PHE A 39 6.15 16.85 8.24
CA PHE A 39 6.76 15.86 7.36
C PHE A 39 6.52 14.43 7.88
N GLY A 40 6.51 14.23 9.20
CA GLY A 40 6.17 12.94 9.80
C GLY A 40 4.75 12.49 9.45
N VAL A 41 3.80 13.43 9.48
CA VAL A 41 2.41 13.19 9.07
C VAL A 41 2.30 12.87 7.59
N ALA A 42 3.00 13.62 6.72
CA ALA A 42 3.02 13.34 5.29
C ALA A 42 3.60 11.94 4.95
N VAL A 43 4.66 11.51 5.63
CA VAL A 43 5.20 10.14 5.50
C VAL A 43 4.19 9.10 5.99
N GLY A 44 3.45 9.39 7.06
CA GLY A 44 2.34 8.57 7.53
C GLY A 44 1.25 8.40 6.47
N ALA A 45 0.84 9.48 5.81
CA ALA A 45 -0.13 9.47 4.72
C ALA A 45 0.35 8.63 3.51
N VAL A 46 1.62 8.75 3.12
CA VAL A 46 2.20 7.91 2.05
C VAL A 46 2.19 6.43 2.43
N ARG A 47 2.54 6.08 3.67
CA ARG A 47 2.45 4.70 4.15
C ARG A 47 1.00 4.21 4.17
N ALA A 48 0.06 5.05 4.60
CA ALA A 48 -1.36 4.72 4.57
C ALA A 48 -1.83 4.45 3.14
N ALA A 49 -1.42 5.25 2.14
CA ALA A 49 -1.77 5.00 0.74
C ALA A 49 -1.26 3.66 0.18
N VAL A 50 -0.14 3.13 0.69
CA VAL A 50 0.38 1.81 0.32
C VAL A 50 -0.37 0.66 1.02
N VAL A 51 -0.90 0.91 2.22
CA VAL A 51 -1.56 -0.10 3.06
C VAL A 51 -3.07 -0.13 2.86
N ILE A 52 -3.70 1.02 2.57
CA ILE A 52 -5.12 1.13 2.28
C ILE A 52 -5.36 0.30 1.03
N PRO A 53 -6.11 -0.82 1.15
CA PRO A 53 -6.48 -1.56 -0.03
C PRO A 53 -7.31 -0.62 -0.89
N SER A 54 -6.93 -0.48 -2.16
CA SER A 54 -7.80 0.18 -3.14
C SER A 54 -9.19 -0.45 -2.98
N LYS A 55 -10.25 0.38 -3.03
CA LYS A 55 -11.64 -0.11 -2.99
C LYS A 55 -11.81 -1.13 -4.14
N GLY A 56 -11.64 -2.42 -3.80
CA GLY A 56 -11.55 -3.52 -4.75
C GLY A 56 -10.46 -4.58 -4.49
N ALA A 57 -9.36 -4.30 -3.78
CA ALA A 57 -8.18 -5.17 -3.80
C ALA A 57 -7.94 -6.09 -2.58
N ALA A 58 -8.51 -5.88 -1.40
CA ALA A 58 -8.24 -6.81 -0.29
C ALA A 58 -9.34 -6.86 0.77
N VAL A 59 -10.26 -7.82 0.61
CA VAL A 59 -10.52 -8.73 1.72
C VAL A 59 -9.14 -9.16 2.25
N ALA A 60 -8.85 -8.88 3.52
CA ALA A 60 -7.55 -9.10 4.18
C ALA A 60 -6.75 -10.22 3.52
N GLY A 61 -5.57 -9.89 2.99
CA GLY A 61 -4.70 -10.71 2.12
C GLY A 61 -4.15 -12.00 2.73
N ILE A 62 -5.03 -12.84 3.26
CA ILE A 62 -4.84 -14.26 3.47
C ILE A 62 -5.90 -14.94 2.62
N GLY A 63 -5.70 -14.97 1.30
CA GLY A 63 -6.51 -15.80 0.42
C GLY A 63 -6.45 -17.28 0.84
N PRO A 64 -7.29 -18.17 0.29
CA PRO A 64 -7.32 -19.59 0.66
C PRO A 64 -5.94 -20.25 0.71
N LEU A 65 -5.03 -19.84 -0.18
CA LEU A 65 -3.63 -20.27 -0.19
C LEU A 65 -2.85 -19.82 1.06
N GLY A 66 -3.00 -18.57 1.51
CA GLY A 66 -2.37 -18.09 2.74
C GLY A 66 -2.87 -18.84 3.98
N ILE A 67 -4.16 -19.20 4.01
CA ILE A 67 -4.73 -20.00 5.10
C ILE A 67 -4.15 -21.42 5.07
N ALA A 68 -4.10 -22.05 3.90
CA ALA A 68 -3.54 -23.39 3.72
C ALA A 68 -2.06 -23.45 4.11
N LEU A 69 -1.25 -22.46 3.68
CA LEU A 69 0.17 -22.41 4.00
C LEU A 69 0.43 -22.20 5.49
N LYS A 70 -0.40 -21.39 6.17
CA LYS A 70 -0.37 -21.22 7.62
C LYS A 70 -0.74 -22.51 8.36
N HIS A 71 -1.79 -23.20 7.93
CA HIS A 71 -2.20 -24.49 8.52
C HIS A 71 -1.15 -25.59 8.29
N ALA A 72 -0.47 -25.59 7.14
CA ALA A 72 0.58 -26.54 6.82
C ALA A 72 1.90 -26.27 7.57
N GLY A 73 1.98 -25.25 8.44
CA GLY A 73 3.20 -24.92 9.18
C GLY A 73 4.36 -24.50 8.26
N THR A 74 4.04 -23.92 7.10
CA THR A 74 5.04 -23.65 6.06
C THR A 74 6.03 -22.57 6.51
N SER A 75 7.33 -22.82 6.34
CA SER A 75 8.36 -21.83 6.67
C SER A 75 8.24 -20.58 5.79
N ARG A 76 8.55 -19.40 6.35
CA ARG A 76 8.46 -18.12 5.63
C ARG A 76 9.27 -18.11 4.33
N GLY A 77 10.43 -18.77 4.31
CA GLY A 77 11.25 -18.89 3.10
C GLY A 77 10.56 -19.67 1.98
N ARG A 78 9.82 -20.74 2.31
CA ARG A 78 9.07 -21.53 1.32
C ARG A 78 7.84 -20.78 0.81
N VAL A 79 7.16 -20.01 1.67
CA VAL A 79 6.07 -19.11 1.24
C VAL A 79 6.59 -18.06 0.26
N LEU A 80 7.75 -17.47 0.53
CA LEU A 80 8.39 -16.49 -0.36
C LEU A 80 8.77 -17.12 -1.70
N ALA A 81 9.35 -18.32 -1.70
CA ALA A 81 9.71 -19.02 -2.93
C ALA A 81 8.47 -19.29 -3.82
N ILE A 82 7.36 -19.74 -3.22
CA ILE A 82 6.10 -19.96 -3.94
C ILE A 82 5.60 -18.65 -4.55
N ALA A 83 5.62 -17.56 -3.79
CA ALA A 83 5.20 -16.24 -4.28
C ALA A 83 6.05 -15.77 -5.48
N VAL A 84 7.38 -15.89 -5.40
CA VAL A 84 8.30 -15.48 -6.47
C VAL A 84 8.10 -16.32 -7.73
N VAL A 85 8.02 -17.65 -7.61
CA VAL A 85 7.81 -18.54 -8.77
C VAL A 85 6.47 -18.26 -9.44
N SER A 86 5.42 -18.04 -8.64
CA SER A 86 4.09 -17.71 -9.16
C SER A 86 4.09 -16.39 -9.93
N ALA A 87 4.76 -15.36 -9.40
CA ALA A 87 4.92 -14.07 -10.07
C ALA A 87 5.69 -14.20 -11.39
N LEU A 88 6.78 -14.97 -11.42
CA LEU A 88 7.54 -15.23 -12.65
C LEU A 88 6.71 -15.97 -13.70
N MET A 89 5.89 -16.93 -13.29
CA MET A 89 5.00 -17.64 -14.22
C MET A 89 3.95 -16.72 -14.82
N VAL A 90 3.34 -15.84 -14.01
CA VAL A 90 2.37 -14.85 -14.50
C VAL A 90 3.03 -13.89 -15.47
N LEU A 91 4.22 -13.37 -15.13
CA LEU A 91 4.98 -12.48 -16.02
C LEU A 91 5.37 -13.16 -17.33
N GLY A 92 5.79 -14.44 -17.28
CA GLY A 92 6.09 -15.24 -18.47
C GLY A 92 4.86 -15.45 -19.34
N GLY A 93 3.71 -15.77 -18.75
CA GLY A 93 2.44 -15.86 -19.48
C GLY A 93 2.01 -14.53 -20.09
N LEU A 94 2.22 -13.42 -19.38
CA LEU A 94 1.95 -12.07 -19.89
C LEU A 94 2.83 -11.75 -21.10
N ALA A 95 4.13 -12.07 -21.01
CA ALA A 95 5.06 -11.88 -22.11
C ALA A 95 4.65 -12.68 -23.35
N LEU A 96 4.23 -13.94 -23.18
CA LEU A 96 3.73 -14.78 -24.27
C LEU A 96 2.42 -14.24 -24.89
N LEU A 97 1.56 -13.59 -24.10
CA LEU A 97 0.32 -13.03 -24.60
C LEU A 97 0.54 -11.78 -25.48
N PHE A 98 1.63 -11.05 -25.25
CA PHE A 98 1.96 -9.80 -25.93
C PHE A 98 3.15 -9.93 -26.90
N ALA A 99 3.67 -11.14 -27.11
CA ALA A 99 4.72 -11.46 -28.08
C ALA A 99 4.10 -11.93 -29.41
#